data_AF-A0A1I0GJV1-F1
#
_entry.id   AF-A0A1I0GJV1-F1
#
_cell.length_a   1.000
_cell.length_b   1.000
_cell.length_c   1.000
_cell.angle_alpha   90.00
_cell.angle_beta   90.00
_cell.angle_gamma   90.00
#
_symmetry.space_group_name_H-M   'P 1'
#
loop_
_entity.id
_entity.type
_entity.pdbx_description
1 polymer ?
#
loop_
_entity_poly.entity_id
_entity_poly.type
_entity_poly.pdbx_seq_one_letter_code
_entity_poly.pdbx_strand_id
1 'polypeptide(L)'
;MKKNVVIGILSTLVVVLIFTSSHLYKEIKRMKVDVSYDHVLLINESRDAVDNMRATNLQDALETEDGIALIETHKDQTLQKERQFSYHMRPFPKIGNMFYEVYQIQDKVLERGEATEEDIEIYKDRLNKLYYIMMDLEHYTGSARDLFDSFHGEVDPEITEKIDQRIEADY
;
A
#
# COMPACT_ATOMS: atom_id res chain seq x y z
N MET A 1 37.96 -12.84 -45.95
CA MET A 1 38.10 -12.06 -44.70
C MET A 1 38.85 -12.91 -43.67
N LYS A 2 40.00 -12.43 -43.19
CA LYS A 2 40.95 -13.21 -42.38
C LYS A 2 40.37 -13.40 -40.97
N LYS A 3 40.42 -14.60 -40.40
CA LYS A 3 39.88 -14.98 -39.06
C LYS A 3 39.97 -13.89 -37.97
N ASN A 4 41.04 -13.10 -37.98
CA ASN A 4 41.27 -11.99 -37.06
C ASN A 4 40.16 -10.91 -37.07
N VAL A 5 39.52 -10.67 -38.22
CA VAL A 5 38.39 -9.72 -38.34
C VAL A 5 37.14 -10.29 -37.66
N VAL A 6 36.87 -11.59 -37.84
CA VAL A 6 35.74 -12.27 -37.19
C VAL A 6 35.94 -12.33 -35.68
N ILE A 7 37.16 -12.63 -35.23
CA ILE A 7 37.52 -12.62 -33.80
C ILE A 7 37.35 -11.21 -33.22
N GLY A 8 37.83 -10.16 -33.91
CA GLY A 8 37.67 -8.78 -33.47
C GLY A 8 36.20 -8.38 -33.29
N ILE A 9 35.33 -8.71 -34.26
CA ILE A 9 33.89 -8.44 -34.18
C ILE A 9 33.25 -9.20 -33.01
N LEU A 10 33.58 -10.48 -32.82
CA LEU A 10 33.07 -11.28 -31.71
C LEU A 10 33.49 -10.72 -30.36
N SER A 11 34.76 -10.32 -30.20
CA SER A 11 35.24 -9.69 -28.97
C SER A 11 34.52 -8.38 -28.68
N THR A 12 34.30 -7.53 -29.69
CA THR A 12 33.52 -6.29 -29.54
C THR A 12 32.07 -6.58 -29.15
N LEU A 13 31.42 -7.57 -29.77
CA LEU A 13 30.06 -8.00 -29.40
C LEU A 13 29.98 -8.46 -27.94
N VAL A 14 30.94 -9.25 -27.48
CA VAL A 14 31.00 -9.69 -26.07
C VAL A 14 31.15 -8.50 -25.13
N VAL A 15 32.01 -7.53 -25.45
CA VAL A 15 32.18 -6.32 -24.64
C VAL A 15 30.89 -5.49 -24.61
N VAL A 16 30.21 -5.34 -25.76
CA VAL A 16 28.91 -4.63 -25.83
C VAL A 16 27.85 -5.35 -25.01
N LEU A 17 27.76 -6.68 -25.07
CA LEU A 17 26.83 -7.48 -24.27
C LEU A 17 27.10 -7.32 -22.77
N ILE A 18 28.37 -7.40 -22.34
CA ILE A 18 28.74 -7.20 -20.93
C ILE A 18 28.32 -5.79 -20.48
N PHE A 19 28.58 -4.78 -21.32
CA PHE A 19 28.23 -3.39 -21.02
C PHE A 19 26.71 -3.19 -20.90
N THR A 20 25.93 -3.71 -21.87
CA THR A 20 24.46 -3.59 -21.84
C THR A 20 23.85 -4.38 -20.68
N SER A 21 24.34 -5.59 -20.38
CA SER A 21 23.90 -6.35 -19.21
C SER A 21 24.21 -5.63 -17.89
N SER A 22 25.40 -5.02 -17.76
CA SER A 22 25.75 -4.24 -16.56
C SER A 22 24.88 -3.00 -16.42
N HIS A 23 24.57 -2.32 -17.53
CA HIS A 23 23.69 -1.16 -17.53
C HIS A 23 22.26 -1.54 -17.14
N LEU A 24 21.69 -2.57 -17.77
CA LEU A 24 20.35 -3.08 -17.47
C LEU A 24 20.23 -3.52 -16.00
N TYR A 25 21.25 -4.20 -15.47
CA TYR A 25 21.29 -4.57 -14.06
C TYR A 25 21.23 -3.35 -13.13
N LYS A 26 21.95 -2.27 -13.45
CA LYS A 26 21.91 -1.02 -12.68
C LYS A 26 20.55 -0.33 -12.77
N GLU A 27 19.91 -0.33 -13.93
CA GLU A 27 18.57 0.24 -14.12
C GLU A 27 17.51 -0.53 -13.33
N ILE A 28 17.49 -1.86 -13.43
CA ILE A 28 16.60 -2.72 -12.63
C ILE A 28 16.81 -2.43 -11.14
N LYS A 29 18.06 -2.34 -10.70
CA LYS A 29 18.36 -2.05 -9.29
C LYS A 29 17.84 -0.69 -8.83
N ARG A 30 17.87 0.34 -9.68
CA ARG A 30 17.27 1.66 -9.36
C ARG A 30 15.76 1.58 -9.31
N MET A 31 15.15 0.98 -10.32
CA MET A 31 13.69 0.80 -10.38
C MET A 31 13.14 0.09 -9.14
N LYS A 32 13.84 -0.94 -8.63
CA LYS A 32 13.47 -1.61 -7.37
C LYS A 32 13.46 -0.65 -6.18
N VAL A 33 14.44 0.24 -6.08
CA VAL A 33 14.53 1.23 -5.00
C VAL A 33 13.42 2.27 -5.12
N ASP A 34 13.18 2.77 -6.33
CA ASP A 34 12.15 3.78 -6.58
C ASP A 34 10.75 3.24 -6.24
N VAL A 35 10.42 2.03 -6.72
CA VAL A 35 9.13 1.37 -6.40
C VAL A 35 9.00 1.13 -4.89
N SER A 36 10.07 0.70 -4.22
CA SER A 36 10.04 0.52 -2.77
C SER A 36 9.77 1.82 -2.02
N TYR A 37 10.32 2.94 -2.50
CA TYR A 37 10.02 4.25 -1.92
C TYR A 37 8.55 4.62 -2.08
N ASP A 38 7.96 4.33 -3.25
CA ASP A 38 6.52 4.55 -3.49
C ASP A 38 5.64 3.72 -2.53
N HIS A 39 6.03 2.48 -2.24
CA HIS A 39 5.33 1.65 -1.27
C HIS A 39 5.45 2.17 0.17
N VAL A 40 6.64 2.61 0.60
CA VAL A 40 6.83 3.26 1.90
C VAL A 40 5.95 4.50 2.02
N LEU A 41 5.93 5.32 0.97
CA LEU A 41 5.09 6.52 0.91
C LEU A 41 3.61 6.14 1.03
N LEU A 42 3.15 5.13 0.28
CA LEU A 42 1.78 4.64 0.35
C LEU A 42 1.40 4.20 1.77
N ILE A 43 2.25 3.42 2.44
CA ILE A 43 2.02 2.95 3.82
C ILE A 43 1.90 4.15 4.78
N ASN A 44 2.82 5.11 4.70
CA ASN A 44 2.83 6.28 5.58
C ASN A 44 1.61 7.18 5.34
N GLU A 45 1.30 7.51 4.09
CA GLU A 45 0.11 8.29 3.75
C GLU A 45 -1.18 7.61 4.20
N SER A 46 -1.25 6.28 4.07
CA SER A 46 -2.39 5.50 4.53
C SER A 46 -2.52 5.52 6.05
N ARG A 47 -1.41 5.42 6.80
CA ARG A 47 -1.42 5.53 8.26
C ARG A 47 -1.95 6.90 8.69
N ASP A 48 -1.44 7.98 8.09
CA ASP A 48 -1.84 9.34 8.44
C ASP A 48 -3.32 9.60 8.11
N ALA A 49 -3.81 9.09 6.97
CA ALA A 49 -5.22 9.16 6.60
C ALA A 49 -6.11 8.39 7.59
N VAL A 50 -5.72 7.16 7.95
CA VAL A 50 -6.42 6.33 8.94
C VAL A 50 -6.44 7.03 10.30
N ASP A 51 -5.34 7.63 10.74
CA ASP A 51 -5.28 8.32 12.03
C ASP A 51 -6.21 9.55 12.07
N ASN A 52 -6.26 10.32 10.98
CA ASN A 52 -7.21 11.43 10.83
C ASN A 52 -8.68 10.95 10.91
N MET A 53 -9.00 9.86 10.21
CA MET A 53 -10.32 9.23 10.25
C MET A 53 -10.67 8.71 11.67
N ARG A 54 -9.69 8.15 12.38
CA ARG A 54 -9.85 7.69 13.77
C ARG A 54 -10.10 8.82 14.75
N ALA A 55 -9.56 10.01 14.51
CA ALA A 55 -9.83 11.18 15.33
C ALA A 55 -11.24 11.77 15.09
N THR A 56 -11.87 11.45 13.96
CA THR A 56 -13.17 12.01 13.57
C THR A 56 -14.32 11.25 14.23
N ASN A 57 -15.22 11.97 14.91
CA ASN A 57 -16.50 11.40 15.34
C ASN A 57 -17.50 11.51 14.19
N LEU A 58 -17.94 10.37 13.64
CA LEU A 58 -18.85 10.34 12.49
C LEU A 58 -20.18 11.03 12.80
N GLN A 59 -20.76 10.78 13.98
CA GLN A 59 -22.05 11.35 14.32
C GLN A 59 -21.98 12.87 14.45
N ASP A 60 -20.99 13.38 15.20
CA ASP A 60 -20.80 14.83 15.37
C ASP A 60 -20.50 15.52 14.03
N ALA A 61 -19.73 14.87 13.15
CA ALA A 61 -19.39 15.43 11.85
C ALA A 61 -20.62 15.56 10.93
N LEU A 62 -21.59 14.65 11.01
CA LEU A 62 -22.83 14.72 10.21
C LEU A 62 -23.74 15.89 10.59
N GLU A 63 -23.53 16.53 11.75
CA GLU A 63 -24.34 17.67 12.21
C GLU A 63 -23.98 18.99 11.51
N THR A 64 -22.90 19.03 10.73
CA THR A 64 -22.37 20.26 10.11
C THR A 64 -22.01 20.05 8.65
N GLU A 65 -22.15 21.09 7.82
CA GLU A 65 -21.74 21.05 6.40
C GLU A 65 -20.25 20.74 6.25
N ASP A 66 -19.39 21.36 7.07
CA ASP A 66 -17.94 21.13 7.05
C ASP A 66 -17.58 19.69 7.46
N GLY A 67 -18.29 19.11 8.43
CA GLY A 67 -18.08 17.73 8.86
C GLY A 67 -18.56 16.72 7.82
N ILE A 68 -19.66 16.99 7.12
CA ILE A 68 -20.11 16.19 5.97
C ILE A 68 -19.05 16.20 4.86
N ALA A 69 -18.52 17.37 4.51
CA ALA A 69 -17.45 17.51 3.51
C ALA A 69 -16.15 16.79 3.93
N LEU A 70 -15.85 16.76 5.23
CA LEU A 70 -14.74 15.97 5.76
C LEU A 70 -14.96 14.47 5.56
N ILE A 71 -16.15 13.94 5.87
CA ILE A 71 -16.48 12.52 5.66
C ILE A 71 -16.42 12.17 4.17
N GLU A 72 -16.92 13.04 3.28
CA GLU A 72 -16.79 12.83 1.82
C GLU A 72 -15.32 12.76 1.38
N THR A 73 -14.49 13.66 1.90
CA THR A 73 -13.04 13.65 1.64
C THR A 73 -12.41 12.34 2.12
N HIS A 74 -12.76 11.90 3.33
CA HIS A 74 -12.29 10.61 3.83
C HIS A 74 -12.76 9.48 2.93
N LYS A 75 -14.03 9.44 2.54
CA LYS A 75 -14.60 8.42 1.66
C LYS A 75 -13.81 8.27 0.36
N ASP A 76 -13.48 9.39 -0.29
CA ASP A 76 -12.67 9.40 -1.50
C ASP A 76 -11.25 8.88 -1.26
N GLN A 77 -10.63 9.27 -0.14
CA GLN A 77 -9.32 8.75 0.27
C GLN A 77 -9.36 7.24 0.49
N THR A 78 -10.37 6.74 1.20
CA THR A 78 -10.53 5.31 1.48
C THR A 78 -10.64 4.50 0.19
N LEU A 79 -11.43 4.98 -0.78
CA LEU A 79 -11.57 4.35 -2.09
C LEU A 79 -10.29 4.43 -2.93
N GLN A 80 -9.52 5.52 -2.83
CA GLN A 80 -8.21 5.60 -3.45
C GLN A 80 -7.24 4.58 -2.85
N LYS A 81 -7.21 4.45 -1.52
CA LYS A 81 -6.33 3.51 -0.82
C LYS A 81 -6.72 2.06 -1.09
N GLU A 82 -8.01 1.74 -1.16
CA GLU A 82 -8.51 0.42 -1.61
C GLU A 82 -7.85 0.04 -2.94
N ARG A 83 -8.00 0.89 -3.98
CA ARG A 83 -7.40 0.62 -5.29
C ARG A 83 -5.89 0.47 -5.21
N GLN A 84 -5.22 1.34 -4.45
CA GLN A 84 -3.77 1.30 -4.34
C GLN A 84 -3.29 -0.02 -3.71
N PHE A 85 -3.94 -0.51 -2.65
CA PHE A 85 -3.59 -1.78 -2.02
C PHE A 85 -4.00 -2.98 -2.87
N SER A 86 -5.19 -2.97 -3.46
CA SER A 86 -5.69 -4.05 -4.34
C SER A 86 -4.80 -4.27 -5.57
N TYR A 87 -4.25 -3.20 -6.16
CA TYR A 87 -3.45 -3.29 -7.40
C TYR A 87 -1.94 -3.29 -7.18
N HIS A 88 -1.42 -2.49 -6.24
CA HIS A 88 0.03 -2.28 -6.06
C HIS A 88 0.62 -3.06 -4.88
N MET A 89 -0.21 -3.60 -3.98
CA MET A 89 0.21 -4.40 -2.81
C MET A 89 -0.41 -5.80 -2.88
N ARG A 90 -0.22 -6.48 -4.01
CA ARG A 90 -0.85 -7.79 -4.31
C ARG A 90 -0.75 -8.85 -3.22
N PRO A 91 0.32 -8.93 -2.39
CA PRO A 91 0.36 -9.88 -1.29
C PRO A 91 -0.67 -9.63 -0.19
N PHE A 92 -1.18 -8.40 -0.08
CA PHE A 92 -2.07 -7.98 1.00
C PHE A 92 -3.41 -7.45 0.46
N PRO A 93 -4.15 -8.22 -0.36
CA PRO A 93 -5.40 -7.76 -0.98
C PRO A 93 -6.49 -7.52 0.08
N LYS A 94 -6.41 -8.22 1.21
CA LYS A 94 -7.34 -8.05 2.34
C LYS A 94 -7.27 -6.64 2.96
N ILE A 95 -6.13 -5.95 2.86
CA ILE A 95 -6.03 -4.55 3.31
C ILE A 95 -6.92 -3.65 2.44
N GLY A 96 -6.93 -3.88 1.13
CA GLY A 96 -7.84 -3.18 0.20
C GLY A 96 -9.30 -3.38 0.60
N ASN A 97 -9.70 -4.62 0.90
CA ASN A 97 -11.05 -4.93 1.36
C ASN A 97 -11.43 -4.18 2.65
N MET A 98 -10.51 -4.05 3.60
CA MET A 98 -10.77 -3.29 4.83
C MET A 98 -10.98 -1.80 4.55
N PHE A 99 -10.21 -1.20 3.64
CA PHE A 99 -10.49 0.16 3.18
C PHE A 99 -11.87 0.24 2.51
N TYR A 100 -12.25 -0.77 1.72
CA TYR A 100 -13.58 -0.81 1.12
C TYR A 100 -14.70 -0.90 2.16
N GLU A 101 -14.54 -1.69 3.22
CA GLU A 101 -15.52 -1.77 4.33
C GLU A 101 -15.69 -0.42 5.02
N VAL A 102 -14.59 0.30 5.29
CA VAL A 102 -14.62 1.66 5.85
C VAL A 102 -15.35 2.63 4.90
N TYR A 103 -15.07 2.55 3.59
CA TYR A 103 -15.77 3.33 2.56
C TYR A 103 -17.29 3.07 2.60
N GLN A 104 -17.70 1.81 2.70
CA GLN A 104 -19.13 1.44 2.72
C GLN A 104 -19.85 2.02 3.93
N ILE A 105 -19.20 2.07 5.10
CA ILE A 105 -19.78 2.70 6.29
C ILE A 105 -19.93 4.20 6.07
N GLN A 106 -18.89 4.87 5.57
CA GLN A 106 -18.93 6.32 5.28
C GLN A 106 -20.04 6.68 4.28
N ASP A 107 -20.16 5.91 3.20
CA ASP A 107 -21.20 6.09 2.19
C ASP A 107 -22.61 5.91 2.79
N LYS A 108 -22.79 4.83 3.56
CA LYS A 108 -24.04 4.51 4.24
C LYS A 108 -24.48 5.59 5.24
N VAL A 109 -23.56 6.13 6.05
CA VAL A 109 -23.92 7.16 7.05
C VAL A 109 -24.19 8.52 6.39
N LEU A 110 -23.47 8.85 5.31
CA LEU A 110 -23.75 10.05 4.50
C LEU A 110 -25.13 9.97 3.85
N GLU A 111 -25.51 8.82 3.27
CA GLU A 111 -26.83 8.62 2.67
C GLU A 111 -27.98 8.76 3.68
N ARG A 112 -27.75 8.31 4.92
CA ARG A 112 -28.75 8.35 5.99
C ARG A 112 -28.80 9.70 6.72
N GLY A 113 -27.68 10.42 6.74
CA GLY A 113 -27.50 11.61 7.57
C GLY A 113 -27.36 11.30 9.06
N GLU A 114 -27.17 10.03 9.43
CA GLU A 114 -26.95 9.58 10.81
C GLU A 114 -26.03 8.35 10.84
N ALA A 115 -25.25 8.21 11.91
CA ALA A 115 -24.40 7.06 12.18
C ALA A 115 -24.92 6.31 13.42
N THR A 116 -25.24 5.03 13.28
CA THR A 116 -25.64 4.22 14.42
C THR A 116 -24.42 3.87 15.29
N GLU A 117 -24.66 3.45 16.54
CA GLU A 117 -23.59 2.97 17.43
C GLU A 117 -22.83 1.78 16.82
N GLU A 118 -23.55 0.86 16.17
CA GLU A 118 -22.95 -0.26 15.43
C GLU A 118 -22.08 0.20 14.25
N ASP A 119 -22.52 1.20 13.48
CA ASP A 119 -21.73 1.76 12.36
C ASP A 119 -20.42 2.36 12.88
N ILE A 120 -20.47 3.08 13.99
CA ILE A 120 -19.31 3.70 14.63
C ILE A 120 -18.36 2.64 15.18
N GLU A 121 -18.88 1.61 15.85
CA GLU A 121 -18.07 0.52 16.42
C GLU A 121 -17.29 -0.20 15.32
N ILE A 122 -17.97 -0.64 14.26
CA ILE A 122 -17.32 -1.33 13.13
C ILE A 122 -16.31 -0.40 12.44
N TYR A 123 -16.67 0.87 12.22
CA TYR A 123 -15.78 1.86 11.61
C TYR A 123 -14.49 2.03 12.41
N LYS A 124 -14.59 2.18 13.73
CA LYS A 124 -13.43 2.35 14.60
C LYS A 124 -12.60 1.08 14.70
N ASP A 125 -13.21 -0.11 14.79
CA ASP A 125 -12.50 -1.38 14.77
C ASP A 125 -11.66 -1.52 13.50
N ARG A 126 -12.27 -1.32 12.33
CA ARG A 126 -11.57 -1.44 11.04
C ARG A 126 -10.42 -0.46 10.91
N LEU A 127 -10.63 0.80 11.30
CA LEU A 127 -9.56 1.79 11.29
C LEU A 127 -8.44 1.47 12.29
N ASN A 128 -8.75 0.96 13.48
CA ASN A 128 -7.74 0.55 14.45
C ASN A 128 -6.88 -0.60 13.89
N LYS A 129 -7.51 -1.61 13.29
CA LYS A 129 -6.81 -2.72 12.63
C LYS A 129 -5.92 -2.22 11.50
N LEU A 130 -6.46 -1.37 10.62
CA LEU A 130 -5.69 -0.75 9.53
C LEU A 130 -4.47 0.03 10.07
N TYR A 131 -4.65 0.82 11.12
CA TYR A 131 -3.57 1.60 11.74
C TYR A 131 -2.42 0.71 12.18
N TYR A 132 -2.71 -0.38 12.92
CA TYR A 132 -1.67 -1.29 13.38
C TYR A 132 -1.05 -2.11 12.25
N ILE A 133 -1.83 -2.50 11.24
CA ILE A 133 -1.27 -3.15 10.04
C ILE A 133 -0.28 -2.21 9.35
N MET A 134 -0.60 -0.92 9.20
CA MET A 134 0.33 0.05 8.61
C MET A 134 1.60 0.22 9.46
N MET A 135 1.48 0.24 10.79
CA MET A 135 2.65 0.28 11.69
C MET A 135 3.54 -0.95 11.56
N ASP A 136 2.93 -2.14 11.48
CA ASP A 136 3.68 -3.38 11.28
C ASP A 136 4.40 -3.34 9.93
N LEU A 137 3.69 -3.01 8.85
CA LEU A 137 4.27 -2.85 7.53
C LEU A 137 5.44 -1.87 7.54
N GLU A 138 5.27 -0.69 8.13
CA GLU A 138 6.35 0.30 8.30
C GLU A 138 7.55 -0.29 9.07
N HIS A 139 7.32 -1.03 10.15
CA HIS A 139 8.39 -1.68 10.91
C HIS A 139 9.15 -2.72 10.08
N TYR A 140 8.44 -3.52 9.28
CA TYR A 140 9.03 -4.49 8.35
C TYR A 140 9.78 -3.83 7.21
N THR A 141 9.40 -2.61 6.84
CA THR A 141 9.98 -1.84 5.74
C THR A 141 11.34 -1.19 6.04
N GLY A 142 12.04 -1.63 7.10
CA GLY A 142 13.25 -1.04 7.67
C GLY A 142 14.39 -0.65 6.70
N SER A 143 14.34 -1.06 5.43
CA SER A 143 15.00 -0.35 4.33
C SER A 143 14.20 -0.40 3.02
N ALA A 144 14.19 0.71 2.26
CA ALA A 144 13.59 0.81 0.92
C ALA A 144 14.24 -0.09 -0.15
N ARG A 145 15.11 -1.03 0.21
CA ARG A 145 15.70 -1.98 -0.75
C ARG A 145 15.09 -3.38 -0.62
N ASP A 146 14.58 -3.70 0.56
CA ASP A 146 14.05 -5.03 0.89
C ASP A 146 12.55 -5.12 0.53
N LEU A 147 11.85 -3.98 0.51
CA LEU A 147 10.45 -3.85 0.12
C LEU A 147 10.11 -4.43 -1.24
N PHE A 148 10.83 -4.04 -2.31
CA PHE A 148 10.47 -4.50 -3.65
C PHE A 148 10.43 -6.02 -3.72
N ASP A 149 11.43 -6.68 -3.13
CA ASP A 149 11.51 -8.13 -3.12
C ASP A 149 10.45 -8.73 -2.17
N SER A 150 10.09 -8.05 -1.07
CA SER A 150 8.98 -8.43 -0.18
C SER A 150 7.57 -8.22 -0.76
N PHE A 151 7.36 -7.32 -1.72
CA PHE A 151 6.03 -7.05 -2.33
C PHE A 151 5.86 -7.64 -3.73
N HIS A 152 6.97 -7.98 -4.41
CA HIS A 152 6.97 -8.55 -5.75
C HIS A 152 7.69 -9.92 -5.86
N GLY A 153 8.25 -10.43 -4.76
CA GLY A 153 8.80 -11.79 -4.64
C GLY A 153 7.98 -12.68 -3.69
N GLU A 154 8.59 -13.71 -3.12
CA GLU A 154 7.99 -14.47 -2.01
C GLU A 154 8.04 -13.60 -0.76
N VAL A 155 6.87 -13.09 -0.36
CA VAL A 155 6.70 -12.36 0.90
C VAL A 155 7.07 -13.31 2.03
N ASP A 156 7.80 -12.82 3.03
CA ASP A 156 8.07 -13.59 4.24
C ASP A 156 6.72 -14.09 4.81
N PRO A 157 6.51 -15.41 4.94
CA PRO A 157 5.28 -15.97 5.47
C PRO A 157 4.91 -15.41 6.85
N GLU A 158 5.90 -15.01 7.66
CA GLU A 158 5.66 -14.42 8.99
C GLU A 158 4.92 -13.08 8.89
N ILE A 159 5.22 -12.26 7.87
CA ILE A 159 4.56 -10.96 7.67
C ILE A 159 3.10 -11.18 7.25
N THR A 160 2.88 -12.11 6.32
CA THR A 160 1.54 -12.47 5.86
C THR A 160 0.70 -13.01 7.02
N GLU A 161 1.27 -13.91 7.82
CA GLU A 161 0.62 -14.50 8.99
C GLU A 161 0.25 -13.43 10.02
N LYS A 162 1.14 -12.49 10.35
CA LYS A 162 0.83 -11.42 11.31
C LYS A 162 -0.26 -10.48 10.81
N ILE A 163 -0.27 -10.15 9.53
CA ILE A 163 -1.31 -9.30 8.94
C ILE A 163 -2.65 -10.03 8.96
N ASP A 164 -2.67 -11.31 8.57
CA ASP A 164 -3.87 -12.15 8.63
C ASP A 164 -4.39 -12.27 10.08
N GLN A 165 -3.50 -12.51 11.05
CA GLN A 165 -3.84 -12.52 12.47
C GLN A 165 -4.45 -11.20 12.94
N ARG A 166 -3.95 -10.05 12.50
CA ARG A 166 -4.55 -8.74 12.88
C ARG A 166 -5.91 -8.50 12.26
N ILE A 167 -6.14 -8.98 11.05
CA ILE A 167 -7.43 -8.88 10.36
C ILE A 167 -8.47 -9.74 11.09
N GLU A 168 -8.08 -10.96 11.46
CA GLU A 168 -8.95 -11.96 12.07
C GLU A 168 -9.09 -11.81 13.59
N ALA A 169 -8.19 -11.09 14.26
CA ALA A 169 -8.28 -10.84 15.69
C ALA A 169 -9.43 -9.88 16.02
N ASP A 170 -10.31 -10.28 16.93
CA ASP A 170 -11.24 -9.39 17.61
C ASP A 170 -10.48 -8.68 18.74
N TYR A 171 -10.37 -7.35 18.67
CA TYR A 171 -9.67 -6.52 19.67
C TYR A 171 -10.65 -5.74 20.54
#